data_AF-A0A932JJF8-F1
#
_entry.id   AF-A0A932JJF8-F1
#
_cell.length_a   1.000
_cell.length_b   1.000
_cell.length_c   1.000
_cell.angle_alpha   90.00
_cell.angle_beta   90.00
_cell.angle_gamma   90.00
#
_symmetry.space_group_name_H-M   'P 1'
#
loop_
_entity.id
_entity.type
_entity.pdbx_description
1 polymer ?
#
loop_
_entity_poly.entity_id
_entity_poly.type
_entity_poly.pdbx_seq_one_letter_code
_entity_poly.pdbx_strand_id
1 'polypeptide(L)'
;MKRVILLSLLVCSAAAAAEPSQNTRPLHDKEGHVIGSETDRNGDGKYDVFKHFLKGRNLVLKESDTNFDGKIDKRELLEWSADKKISVPVNGRMQFIPNPGYVALRTEQDTDFDGKIDVYKERGNKSPSKDRIGKPI
;
A
#
# COMPACT_ATOMS: atom_id res chain seq x y z
N MET A 1 -42.83 53.65 -12.39
CA MET A 1 -42.33 52.36 -12.97
C MET A 1 -41.08 51.94 -12.20
N LYS A 2 -40.60 50.69 -12.25
CA LYS A 2 -41.11 49.49 -12.95
C LYS A 2 -41.85 48.56 -11.96
N ARG A 3 -41.30 47.37 -11.70
CA ARG A 3 -41.71 46.22 -10.89
C ARG A 3 -40.40 45.45 -10.58
N VAL A 4 -40.12 45.16 -9.31
CA VAL A 4 -40.19 43.82 -8.66
C VAL A 4 -39.01 42.89 -9.01
N ILE A 5 -38.23 42.58 -7.97
CA ILE A 5 -37.28 41.46 -7.93
C ILE A 5 -38.08 40.17 -7.71
N LEU A 6 -37.77 39.10 -8.45
CA LEU A 6 -38.00 37.75 -7.94
C LEU A 6 -36.81 36.85 -8.30
N LEU A 7 -36.28 36.22 -7.26
CA LEU A 7 -35.18 35.27 -7.32
C LEU A 7 -35.74 33.89 -7.72
N SER A 8 -35.25 33.30 -8.81
CA SER A 8 -35.54 31.92 -9.18
C SER A 8 -34.24 31.13 -9.29
N LEU A 9 -33.95 30.31 -8.27
CA LEU A 9 -32.88 29.32 -8.35
C LEU A 9 -33.21 28.32 -9.47
N LEU A 10 -32.26 28.07 -10.37
CA LEU A 10 -32.26 26.86 -11.16
C LEU A 10 -31.35 25.84 -10.46
N VAL A 11 -31.93 24.69 -10.12
CA VAL A 11 -31.26 23.63 -9.35
C VAL A 11 -30.31 22.83 -10.23
N CYS A 12 -29.26 22.28 -9.61
CA CYS A 12 -28.28 21.37 -10.19
C CYS A 12 -28.87 20.30 -11.12
N SER A 13 -28.19 20.10 -12.25
CA SER A 13 -27.77 18.75 -12.61
C SER A 13 -26.40 18.80 -13.28
N ALA A 14 -25.37 19.08 -12.48
CA ALA A 14 -24.05 18.56 -12.83
C ALA A 14 -24.17 17.03 -12.72
N ALA A 15 -24.16 16.34 -13.86
CA ALA A 15 -23.97 14.90 -13.85
C ALA A 15 -22.67 14.64 -13.11
N ALA A 16 -22.75 13.95 -11.97
CA ALA A 16 -21.59 13.62 -11.16
C ALA A 16 -20.70 12.67 -11.96
N ALA A 17 -19.72 13.23 -12.68
CA ALA A 17 -18.52 12.51 -13.02
C ALA A 17 -17.96 11.98 -11.70
N ALA A 18 -17.89 10.66 -11.56
CA ALA A 18 -17.50 10.03 -10.31
C ALA A 18 -16.20 10.66 -9.80
N GLU A 19 -16.26 11.24 -8.60
CA GLU A 19 -15.08 11.82 -7.97
C GLU A 19 -13.99 10.73 -7.87
N PRO A 20 -12.71 11.06 -8.08
CA PRO A 20 -11.65 10.07 -7.96
C PRO A 20 -11.70 9.48 -6.56
N SER A 21 -12.02 8.19 -6.47
CA SER A 21 -12.25 7.55 -5.18
C SER A 21 -10.98 7.68 -4.35
N GLN A 22 -11.13 8.16 -3.11
CA GLN A 22 -10.04 8.49 -2.19
C GLN A 22 -9.44 7.21 -1.58
N ASN A 23 -9.09 6.26 -2.44
CA ASN A 23 -8.65 4.91 -2.11
C ASN A 23 -7.23 4.86 -1.51
N THR A 24 -6.67 5.99 -1.08
CA THR A 24 -5.50 6.03 -0.20
C THR A 24 -5.56 7.24 0.73
N ARG A 25 -5.51 6.97 2.03
CA ARG A 25 -5.51 7.96 3.11
C ARG A 25 -4.13 8.02 3.77
N PRO A 26 -3.43 9.16 3.79
CA PRO A 26 -2.22 9.32 4.61
C PRO A 26 -2.57 9.35 6.12
N LEU A 27 -1.74 8.69 6.91
CA LEU A 27 -1.79 8.74 8.37
C LEU A 27 -0.79 9.79 8.89
N HIS A 28 -1.18 10.58 9.88
CA HIS A 28 -0.36 11.64 10.47
C HIS A 28 -0.17 11.45 11.98
N ASP A 29 0.97 11.91 12.52
CA ASP A 29 1.15 12.07 13.97
C ASP A 29 0.42 13.33 14.50
N LYS A 30 0.61 13.67 15.78
CA LYS A 30 -0.03 14.84 16.42
C LYS A 30 0.53 16.16 15.90
N GLU A 31 1.75 16.11 15.37
CA GLU A 31 2.54 17.21 14.85
C GLU A 31 2.29 17.44 13.35
N GLY A 32 1.57 16.52 12.69
CA GLY A 32 1.17 16.60 11.28
C GLY A 32 2.11 15.92 10.29
N HIS A 33 3.13 15.19 10.74
CA HIS A 33 4.01 14.43 9.85
C HIS A 33 3.36 13.14 9.37
N VAL A 34 3.57 12.78 8.10
CA VAL A 34 3.06 11.52 7.55
C VAL A 34 3.82 10.33 8.16
N ILE A 35 3.11 9.54 8.97
CA ILE A 35 3.60 8.30 9.62
C ILE A 35 3.20 7.03 8.87
N GLY A 36 2.35 7.13 7.84
CA GLY A 36 1.87 5.96 7.13
C GLY A 36 0.83 6.25 6.05
N SER A 37 0.21 5.19 5.53
CA SER A 37 -0.92 5.28 4.61
C SER A 37 -1.79 4.03 4.68
N GLU A 38 -3.09 4.20 4.54
CA GLU A 38 -4.08 3.13 4.36
C GLU A 38 -4.58 3.19 2.92
N THR A 39 -4.76 2.05 2.24
CA THR A 39 -5.21 1.98 0.83
C THR A 39 -6.32 0.94 0.70
N ASP A 40 -7.44 1.38 0.12
CA ASP A 40 -8.55 0.55 -0.33
C ASP A 40 -8.20 0.13 -1.78
N ARG A 41 -8.21 -1.15 -2.10
CA ARG A 41 -7.86 -1.67 -3.44
C ARG A 41 -9.07 -2.20 -4.21
N ASN A 42 -10.17 -2.53 -3.55
CA ASN A 42 -11.35 -3.16 -4.17
C ASN A 42 -12.51 -2.17 -4.37
N GLY A 43 -12.49 -1.01 -3.72
CA GLY A 43 -13.52 0.02 -3.75
C GLY A 43 -14.70 -0.22 -2.80
N ASP A 44 -14.57 -1.11 -1.81
CA ASP A 44 -15.65 -1.48 -0.88
C ASP A 44 -15.78 -0.54 0.33
N GLY A 45 -14.86 0.43 0.48
CA GLY A 45 -14.83 1.39 1.57
C GLY A 45 -14.08 0.92 2.82
N LYS A 46 -13.48 -0.28 2.80
CA LYS A 46 -12.50 -0.75 3.78
C LYS A 46 -11.09 -0.60 3.22
N TYR A 47 -10.09 -0.53 4.12
CA TYR A 47 -8.69 -0.48 3.72
C TYR A 47 -8.08 -1.88 3.73
N ASP A 48 -7.43 -2.26 2.63
CA ASP A 48 -6.84 -3.59 2.41
C ASP A 48 -5.31 -3.59 2.52
N VAL A 49 -4.70 -2.41 2.58
CA VAL A 49 -3.24 -2.26 2.69
C VAL A 49 -2.91 -1.14 3.66
N PHE A 50 -2.11 -1.49 4.66
CA PHE A 50 -1.64 -0.58 5.70
C PHE A 50 -0.13 -0.42 5.56
N LYS A 51 0.37 0.81 5.70
CA LYS A 51 1.81 1.10 5.70
C LYS A 51 2.14 1.96 6.92
N HIS A 52 3.12 1.54 7.70
CA HIS A 52 3.64 2.25 8.87
C HIS A 52 5.13 2.55 8.70
N PHE A 53 5.51 3.81 8.87
CA PHE A 53 6.88 4.30 8.69
C PHE A 53 7.64 4.26 10.03
N LEU A 54 8.59 3.33 10.15
CA LEU A 54 9.23 2.97 11.43
C LEU A 54 10.52 3.73 11.74
N LYS A 55 11.26 4.16 10.71
CA LYS A 55 12.51 4.94 10.83
C LYS A 55 12.46 6.10 9.84
N GLY A 56 11.42 6.92 9.99
CA GLY A 56 10.92 7.73 8.88
C GLY A 56 10.60 6.85 7.67
N ARG A 57 10.71 7.40 6.46
CA ARG A 57 10.40 6.71 5.21
C ARG A 57 11.45 5.66 4.78
N ASN A 58 12.53 5.45 5.54
CA ASN A 58 13.55 4.47 5.17
C ASN A 58 13.15 3.02 5.48
N LEU A 59 12.30 2.80 6.49
CA LEU A 59 11.84 1.46 6.88
C LEU A 59 10.32 1.47 7.03
N VAL A 60 9.63 0.61 6.30
CA VAL A 60 8.18 0.55 6.23
C VAL A 60 7.71 -0.87 6.56
N LEU A 61 6.86 -1.00 7.57
CA LEU A 61 6.03 -2.19 7.72
C LEU A 61 4.81 -2.01 6.81
N LYS A 62 4.62 -2.93 5.86
CA LYS A 62 3.43 -3.00 5.02
C LYS A 62 2.65 -4.26 5.37
N GLU A 63 1.38 -4.09 5.70
CA GLU A 63 0.45 -5.17 5.96
C GLU A 63 -0.62 -5.16 4.86
N SER A 64 -1.16 -6.31 4.50
CA SER A 64 -2.15 -6.42 3.43
C SER A 64 -3.12 -7.57 3.67
N ASP A 65 -4.38 -7.30 3.41
CA ASP A 65 -5.45 -8.24 3.17
C ASP A 65 -5.57 -8.40 1.64
N THR A 66 -5.18 -9.54 1.09
CA THR A 66 -5.17 -9.82 -0.36
C THR A 66 -6.39 -10.59 -0.86
N ASN A 67 -7.22 -11.14 0.03
CA ASN A 67 -8.46 -11.83 -0.32
C ASN A 67 -9.73 -10.98 -0.06
N PHE A 68 -9.59 -9.85 0.63
CA PHE A 68 -10.62 -8.89 1.03
C PHE A 68 -11.63 -9.40 2.09
N ASP A 69 -11.20 -10.31 2.97
CA ASP A 69 -12.04 -10.86 4.04
C ASP A 69 -12.03 -10.05 5.35
N GLY A 70 -11.19 -9.02 5.43
CA GLY A 70 -10.98 -8.15 6.59
C GLY A 70 -9.83 -8.59 7.52
N LYS A 71 -9.03 -9.61 7.14
CA LYS A 71 -7.85 -10.06 7.89
C LYS A 71 -6.57 -9.84 7.10
N ILE A 72 -5.48 -9.56 7.81
CA ILE A 72 -4.15 -9.47 7.20
C ILE A 72 -3.66 -10.89 6.87
N ASP A 73 -3.37 -11.13 5.60
CA ASP A 73 -2.77 -12.39 5.11
C ASP A 73 -1.30 -12.19 4.66
N LYS A 74 -0.79 -10.95 4.71
CA LYS A 74 0.55 -10.62 4.24
C LYS A 74 1.19 -9.49 5.02
N ARG A 75 2.42 -9.72 5.50
CA ARG A 75 3.26 -8.70 6.16
C ARG A 75 4.63 -8.62 5.50
N GLU A 76 5.05 -7.41 5.14
CA GLU A 76 6.31 -7.11 4.46
C GLU A 76 7.08 -6.05 5.24
N LEU A 77 8.34 -6.33 5.58
CA LEU A 77 9.27 -5.29 6.05
C LEU A 77 10.05 -4.78 4.83
N LEU A 78 9.83 -3.53 4.47
CA LEU A 78 10.40 -2.88 3.30
C LEU A 78 11.45 -1.85 3.72
N GLU A 79 12.60 -1.84 3.07
CA GLU A 79 13.64 -0.81 3.25
C GLU A 79 13.82 0.01 1.96
N TRP A 80 14.00 1.32 2.07
CA TRP A 80 14.33 2.17 0.93
C TRP A 80 15.79 1.95 0.51
N SER A 81 16.00 1.53 -0.73
CA SER A 81 17.34 1.32 -1.30
C SER A 81 17.57 2.28 -2.47
N ALA A 82 18.53 3.20 -2.29
CA ALA A 82 19.00 4.09 -3.35
C ALA A 82 19.73 3.32 -4.47
N ASP A 83 20.46 2.26 -4.11
CA ASP A 83 21.28 1.45 -5.01
C ASP A 83 20.50 0.36 -5.77
N LYS A 84 19.18 0.25 -5.55
CA LYS A 84 18.32 -0.68 -6.28
C LYS A 84 18.46 -0.43 -7.79
N LYS A 85 18.76 -1.51 -8.53
CA LYS A 85 18.89 -1.51 -9.98
C LYS A 85 17.92 -2.53 -10.58
N ILE A 86 17.38 -2.22 -11.75
CA ILE A 86 16.65 -3.20 -12.57
C ILE A 86 17.56 -3.71 -13.68
N SER A 87 17.45 -4.99 -14.01
CA SER A 87 18.11 -5.57 -15.17
C SER A 87 17.14 -5.57 -16.34
N VAL A 88 17.52 -4.91 -17.44
CA VAL A 88 16.69 -4.79 -18.65
C VAL A 88 17.48 -5.29 -19.86
N PRO A 89 16.87 -6.07 -20.77
CA PRO A 89 17.48 -6.42 -22.03
C PRO A 89 17.42 -5.21 -22.98
N VAL A 90 18.58 -4.71 -23.39
CA VAL A 90 18.74 -3.63 -24.38
C VAL A 90 19.60 -4.15 -25.51
N ASN A 91 19.05 -4.22 -26.73
CA ASN A 91 19.73 -4.71 -27.93
C ASN A 91 20.46 -6.07 -27.72
N GLY A 92 19.79 -7.01 -27.05
CA GLY A 92 20.33 -8.36 -26.78
C GLY A 92 21.37 -8.45 -25.65
N ARG A 93 21.66 -7.35 -24.94
CA ARG A 93 22.55 -7.34 -23.77
C ARG A 93 21.78 -6.92 -22.51
N MET A 94 22.08 -7.54 -21.37
CA MET A 94 21.51 -7.11 -20.09
C MET A 94 22.23 -5.86 -19.58
N GLN A 95 21.47 -4.79 -19.32
CA GLN A 95 21.96 -3.56 -18.71
C GLN A 95 21.34 -3.37 -17.32
N PHE A 96 22.09 -2.79 -16.39
CA PHE A 96 21.61 -2.42 -15.06
C PHE A 96 21.29 -0.92 -15.01
N ILE A 97 20.01 -0.58 -14.88
CA ILE A 97 19.56 0.81 -14.75
C ILE A 97 19.23 1.10 -13.28
N PRO A 98 19.74 2.19 -12.69
CA PRO A 98 19.33 2.65 -11.36
C PRO A 98 17.81 2.87 -11.30
N ASN A 99 17.18 2.26 -10.31
CA ASN A 99 15.76 2.40 -10.01
C ASN A 99 15.60 2.40 -8.48
N PRO A 100 15.97 3.50 -7.80
CA PRO A 100 15.81 3.66 -6.36
C PRO A 100 14.40 3.28 -5.91
N GLY A 101 14.27 2.58 -4.79
CA GLY A 101 12.96 2.14 -4.34
C GLY A 101 13.00 1.22 -3.15
N TYR A 102 11.80 0.93 -2.62
CA TYR A 102 11.64 -0.06 -1.58
C TYR A 102 12.03 -1.46 -2.04
N VAL A 103 12.67 -2.19 -1.12
CA VAL A 103 13.00 -3.60 -1.24
C VAL A 103 12.47 -4.35 -0.03
N ALA A 104 11.83 -5.50 -0.25
CA ALA A 104 11.49 -6.39 0.86
C ALA A 104 12.78 -6.95 1.49
N LEU A 105 12.94 -6.69 2.79
CA LEU A 105 13.89 -7.36 3.67
C LEU A 105 13.30 -8.67 4.21
N ARG A 106 11.99 -8.67 4.49
CA ARG A 106 11.26 -9.79 5.09
C ARG A 106 9.85 -9.84 4.52
N THR A 107 9.33 -11.04 4.26
CA THR A 107 7.95 -11.28 3.83
C THR A 107 7.37 -12.46 4.59
N GLU A 108 6.16 -12.26 5.10
CA GLU A 108 5.28 -13.27 5.68
C GLU A 108 4.00 -13.28 4.87
N GLN A 109 3.52 -14.46 4.52
CA GLN A 109 2.22 -14.68 3.90
C GLN A 109 1.55 -15.90 4.53
N ASP A 110 0.24 -15.81 4.60
CA ASP A 110 -0.74 -16.86 4.81
C ASP A 110 -1.43 -17.04 3.45
N THR A 111 -1.12 -18.12 2.73
CA THR A 111 -1.52 -18.34 1.33
C THR A 111 -2.75 -19.25 1.24
N ASP A 112 -3.05 -20.02 2.29
CA ASP A 112 -4.26 -20.84 2.43
C ASP A 112 -5.36 -20.22 3.31
N PHE A 113 -5.07 -19.07 3.94
CA PHE A 113 -5.95 -18.24 4.76
C PHE A 113 -6.38 -18.91 6.08
N ASP A 114 -5.54 -19.79 6.64
CA ASP A 114 -5.80 -20.52 7.89
C ASP A 114 -5.47 -19.70 9.17
N GLY A 115 -4.99 -18.47 8.99
CA GLY A 115 -4.56 -17.54 10.04
C GLY A 115 -3.10 -17.71 10.46
N LYS A 116 -2.30 -18.54 9.77
CA LYS A 116 -0.89 -18.79 10.10
C LYS A 116 0.02 -18.58 8.89
N ILE A 117 1.26 -18.24 9.19
CA ILE A 117 2.29 -18.01 8.17
C ILE A 117 2.69 -19.36 7.55
N ASP A 118 2.43 -19.56 6.27
CA ASP A 118 2.92 -20.69 5.47
C ASP A 118 4.18 -20.35 4.66
N VAL A 119 4.37 -19.06 4.33
CA VAL A 119 5.48 -18.55 3.54
C VAL A 119 6.23 -17.49 4.33
N TYR A 120 7.46 -17.82 4.74
CA TYR A 120 8.43 -16.90 5.30
C TYR A 120 9.64 -16.73 4.37
N LYS A 121 10.01 -15.49 4.07
CA LYS A 121 11.17 -15.14 3.23
C LYS A 121 11.96 -14.01 3.88
N GLU A 122 13.28 -14.11 3.82
CA GLU A 122 14.21 -13.09 4.32
C GLU A 122 15.29 -12.82 3.27
N ARG A 123 15.54 -11.54 2.99
CA ARG A 123 16.45 -11.09 1.92
C ARG A 123 17.88 -11.52 2.22
N GLY A 124 18.53 -12.15 1.25
CA GLY A 124 19.90 -12.66 1.39
C GLY A 124 20.00 -13.99 2.14
N ASN A 125 18.97 -14.39 2.87
CA ASN A 125 18.93 -15.67 3.57
C ASN A 125 18.27 -16.75 2.69
N LYS A 126 19.06 -17.74 2.25
CA LYS A 126 18.57 -18.88 1.44
C LYS A 126 17.86 -19.95 2.29
N SER A 127 18.07 -19.93 3.60
CA SER A 127 17.51 -20.89 4.56
C SER A 127 16.94 -20.11 5.76
N PRO A 128 15.88 -19.31 5.55
CA PRO A 128 15.27 -18.51 6.63
C PRO A 128 14.74 -19.41 7.75
N SER A 129 14.78 -18.92 9.00
CA SER A 129 14.33 -19.74 10.13
C SER A 129 12.87 -20.16 9.97
N LYS A 130 12.60 -21.44 10.25
CA LYS A 130 11.25 -22.01 10.24
C LYS A 130 10.43 -21.61 11.47
N ASP A 131 11.01 -20.95 12.46
CA ASP A 131 10.32 -20.54 13.71
C ASP A 131 9.13 -19.59 13.47
N ARG A 132 9.07 -18.95 12.30
CA ARG A 132 7.95 -18.11 11.86
C ARG A 132 6.80 -18.90 11.22
N ILE A 133 7.09 -20.07 10.65
CA ILE A 133 6.08 -20.91 9.98
C ILE A 133 5.12 -21.49 11.03
N GLY A 134 3.82 -21.47 10.74
CA GLY A 134 2.77 -21.91 11.67
C GLY A 134 2.52 -20.96 12.85
N LYS A 135 3.19 -19.80 12.91
CA LYS A 135 2.82 -18.72 13.84
C LYS A 135 1.64 -17.92 13.26
N PRO A 136 0.80 -17.31 14.11
CA PRO A 136 -0.21 -16.37 13.64
C PRO A 136 0.40 -15.28 12.77
N ILE A 137 -0.37 -14.87 11.74
CA ILE A 137 -0.03 -13.71 10.91
C ILE A 137 -0.43 -12.38 11.57
#